data_AF-A0A2E2HH90-F1
#
_entry.id   AF-A0A2E2HH90-F1
#
_cell.length_a   1.000
_cell.length_b   1.000
_cell.length_c   1.000
_cell.angle_alpha   90.00
_cell.angle_beta   90.00
_cell.angle_gamma   90.00
#
_symmetry.space_group_name_H-M   'P 1'
#
loop_
_entity.id
_entity.type
_entity.pdbx_description
1 polymer ?
#
loop_
_entity_poly.entity_id
_entity_poly.type
_entity_poly.pdbx_seq_one_letter_code
_entity_poly.pdbx_strand_id
1 'polypeptide(L)'
;MNRDVAIVVIAVVALILVSYQAGYLSFDSNDDDSENVDSTPVETGPSSLDEIHPLASTCLDHGGLTRHDHMYLTIRINGEFATIPSNTGIDTGTCNQSGANMHVVHTHSSDGKLHLEMQTDEDVELGVFFDIWGQHFDETGIFDYRVNETHSMAMSVRDADGTLTVIETYDHFILLEGQEIFIDYGPTA
;
A
#
# COMPACT_ATOMS: atom_id res chain seq x y z
N MET A 1 1.59 16.02 50.49
CA MET A 1 0.47 15.07 50.35
C MET A 1 -0.20 14.94 51.70
N ASN A 2 -1.45 15.40 51.81
CA ASN A 2 -2.19 15.37 53.07
C ASN A 2 -2.37 13.91 53.50
N ARG A 3 -2.09 13.59 54.77
CA ARG A 3 -2.19 12.23 55.32
C ARG A 3 -3.56 11.60 55.01
N ASP A 4 -4.61 12.41 55.01
CA ASP A 4 -5.98 11.96 54.71
C ASP A 4 -6.16 11.52 53.26
N VAL A 5 -5.52 12.22 52.30
CA VAL A 5 -5.55 11.84 50.88
C VAL A 5 -4.77 10.54 50.63
N ALA A 6 -3.64 10.37 51.30
CA ALA A 6 -2.84 9.15 51.18
C ALA A 6 -3.57 7.92 51.75
N ILE A 7 -4.28 8.06 52.87
CA ILE A 7 -5.04 6.98 53.49
C ILE A 7 -6.21 6.54 52.60
N VAL A 8 -6.94 7.49 52.00
CA VAL A 8 -8.07 7.18 51.11
C VAL A 8 -7.61 6.45 49.86
N VAL A 9 -6.52 6.89 49.23
CA VAL A 9 -5.99 6.24 48.02
C VAL A 9 -5.53 4.81 48.30
N ILE A 10 -4.83 4.58 49.42
CA ILE A 10 -4.39 3.23 49.80
C ILE A 10 -5.57 2.33 50.10
N ALA A 11 -6.61 2.82 50.78
CA ALA A 11 -7.80 2.04 51.09
C ALA A 11 -8.55 1.62 49.82
N VAL A 12 -8.71 2.51 48.83
CA VAL A 12 -9.39 2.22 47.57
C VAL A 12 -8.63 1.18 46.74
N VAL A 13 -7.31 1.31 46.62
CA VAL A 13 -6.47 0.34 45.88
C VAL A 13 -6.50 -1.04 46.56
N ALA A 14 -6.42 -1.09 47.89
CA ALA A 14 -6.52 -2.35 48.62
C ALA A 14 -7.88 -3.04 48.43
N LEU A 15 -8.97 -2.27 48.41
CA LEU A 15 -10.33 -2.80 48.23
C LEU A 15 -10.53 -3.35 46.81
N ILE A 16 -9.98 -2.67 45.80
CA ILE A 16 -9.97 -3.13 44.40
C ILE A 16 -9.17 -4.44 44.25
N LEU A 17 -8.00 -4.54 44.89
CA LEU A 17 -7.18 -5.75 44.85
C LEU A 17 -7.86 -6.94 45.54
N VAL A 18 -8.50 -6.72 46.69
CA VAL A 18 -9.23 -7.77 47.42
C VAL A 18 -10.45 -8.25 46.64
N SER A 19 -11.19 -7.34 46.01
CA SER A 19 -12.35 -7.70 45.18
C SER A 19 -11.95 -8.39 43.88
N TYR A 20 -10.80 -8.08 43.28
CA TYR A 20 -10.24 -8.84 42.16
C TYR A 20 -9.84 -10.27 42.57
N GLN A 21 -9.10 -10.45 43.67
CA GLN A 21 -8.69 -11.78 44.13
C GLN A 21 -9.85 -12.68 44.56
N ALA A 22 -10.92 -12.09 45.08
CA ALA A 22 -12.13 -12.81 45.46
C ALA A 22 -13.11 -13.02 44.27
N GLY A 23 -12.74 -12.60 43.06
CA GLY A 23 -13.54 -12.78 41.84
C GLY A 23 -14.78 -11.88 41.74
N TYR A 24 -14.87 -10.84 42.56
CA TYR A 24 -15.94 -9.83 42.49
C TYR A 24 -15.68 -8.77 41.41
N LEU A 25 -14.43 -8.64 40.94
CA LEU A 25 -14.07 -7.79 39.81
C LEU A 25 -13.35 -8.62 38.75
N SER A 26 -13.96 -8.73 37.57
CA SER A 26 -13.30 -9.20 36.35
C SER A 26 -12.92 -7.98 35.53
N PHE A 27 -11.63 -7.78 35.26
CA PHE A 27 -11.18 -6.74 34.33
C PHE A 27 -11.06 -7.40 32.96
N ASP A 28 -12.21 -7.64 32.34
CA ASP A 28 -12.30 -7.94 30.92
C ASP A 28 -12.73 -6.63 30.25
N SER A 29 -11.87 -6.06 29.41
CA SER A 29 -12.19 -4.81 28.73
C SER A 29 -12.95 -5.12 27.45
N ASN A 30 -14.27 -5.11 27.63
CA ASN A 30 -15.38 -4.78 26.72
C ASN A 30 -15.77 -5.86 25.69
N ASP A 31 -16.91 -6.54 25.87
CA ASP A 31 -18.33 -6.08 25.83
C ASP A 31 -18.90 -6.15 24.41
N ASP A 32 -19.61 -7.24 24.18
CA ASP A 32 -20.48 -7.57 23.05
C ASP A 32 -21.88 -7.00 23.37
N ASP A 33 -22.30 -5.96 22.64
CA ASP A 33 -23.68 -5.47 22.65
C ASP A 33 -24.27 -5.71 21.26
N SER A 34 -25.23 -6.63 21.22
CA SER A 34 -25.80 -7.18 20.01
C SER A 34 -26.76 -6.20 19.34
N GLU A 35 -26.38 -5.63 18.20
CA GLU A 35 -27.33 -5.18 17.18
C GLU A 35 -27.24 -6.09 15.96
N ASN A 36 -28.35 -6.78 15.70
CA ASN A 36 -28.56 -7.68 14.59
C ASN A 36 -28.50 -6.92 13.26
N VAL A 37 -27.32 -6.87 12.64
CA VAL A 37 -27.14 -6.46 11.24
C VAL A 37 -26.71 -7.69 10.47
N ASP A 38 -27.59 -8.14 9.57
CA ASP A 38 -27.33 -9.10 8.51
C ASP A 38 -26.04 -8.71 7.79
N SER A 39 -24.93 -9.29 8.25
CA SER A 39 -23.64 -9.11 7.66
C SER A 39 -23.52 -10.19 6.61
N THR A 40 -24.12 -9.94 5.44
CA THR A 40 -23.53 -10.47 4.21
C THR A 40 -22.04 -10.14 4.27
N PRO A 41 -21.13 -11.12 4.13
CA PRO A 41 -19.72 -10.81 3.95
C PRO A 41 -19.65 -9.85 2.77
N VAL A 42 -19.18 -8.62 3.01
CA VAL A 42 -18.68 -7.81 1.91
C VAL A 42 -17.46 -8.59 1.44
N GLU A 43 -17.64 -9.33 0.35
CA GLU A 43 -16.55 -9.90 -0.43
C GLU A 43 -15.60 -8.74 -0.71
N THR A 44 -14.50 -8.68 0.05
CA THR A 44 -13.32 -7.94 -0.36
C THR A 44 -12.89 -8.62 -1.66
N GLY A 45 -13.22 -7.99 -2.78
CA GLY A 45 -12.72 -8.40 -4.08
C GLY A 45 -11.19 -8.48 -4.03
N PRO A 46 -10.58 -9.25 -4.95
CA PRO A 46 -9.15 -9.43 -4.98
C PRO A 46 -8.49 -8.05 -5.07
N SER A 47 -7.65 -7.76 -4.09
CA SER A 47 -6.68 -6.69 -4.10
C SER A 47 -5.44 -7.17 -4.85
N SER A 48 -4.70 -6.30 -5.52
CA SER A 48 -3.34 -6.63 -5.99
C SER A 48 -2.44 -7.20 -4.87
N LEU A 49 -2.73 -6.89 -3.60
CA LEU A 49 -2.04 -7.49 -2.44
C LEU A 49 -2.44 -8.95 -2.15
N ASP A 50 -3.51 -9.48 -2.74
CA ASP A 50 -3.95 -10.85 -2.52
C ASP A 50 -3.09 -11.86 -3.31
N GLU A 51 -2.44 -11.42 -4.40
CA GLU A 51 -1.43 -12.19 -5.14
C GLU A 51 -0.25 -11.29 -5.56
N ILE A 52 0.82 -11.31 -4.75
CA ILE A 52 2.06 -10.58 -5.06
C ILE A 52 2.75 -11.19 -6.28
N HIS A 53 3.00 -10.38 -7.31
CA HIS A 53 3.67 -10.81 -8.52
C HIS A 53 5.10 -11.30 -8.22
N PRO A 54 5.58 -12.45 -8.78
CA PRO A 54 6.90 -12.99 -8.45
C PRO A 54 8.06 -12.03 -8.67
N LEU A 55 7.97 -11.17 -9.69
CA LEU A 55 8.98 -10.14 -9.97
C LEU A 55 9.11 -9.10 -8.85
N ALA A 56 8.09 -8.89 -8.03
CA ALA A 56 8.15 -7.99 -6.88
C ALA A 56 9.08 -8.49 -5.76
N SER A 57 9.55 -9.73 -5.84
CA SER A 57 10.58 -10.28 -4.94
C SER A 57 11.94 -10.46 -5.62
N THR A 58 12.05 -10.13 -6.91
CA THR A 58 13.30 -10.23 -7.66
C THR A 58 14.20 -9.06 -7.33
N CYS A 59 15.39 -9.37 -6.83
CA CYS A 59 16.37 -8.37 -6.42
C CYS A 59 17.61 -8.39 -7.32
N LEU A 60 18.17 -7.21 -7.54
CA LEU A 60 19.34 -6.97 -8.40
C LEU A 60 20.18 -5.78 -7.91
N ASP A 61 21.29 -5.57 -8.60
CA ASP A 61 22.14 -4.38 -8.53
C ASP A 61 22.27 -3.76 -9.93
N HIS A 62 22.76 -2.53 -10.05
CA HIS A 62 22.95 -1.82 -11.34
C HIS A 62 23.92 -2.47 -12.34
N GLY A 63 24.39 -3.70 -12.10
CA GLY A 63 25.37 -4.41 -12.92
C GLY A 63 24.75 -5.52 -13.76
N GLY A 64 25.27 -5.71 -14.98
CA GLY A 64 24.87 -6.83 -15.84
C GLY A 64 23.44 -6.75 -16.35
N LEU A 65 22.87 -5.53 -16.43
CA LEU A 65 21.51 -5.30 -16.90
C LEU A 65 21.38 -5.57 -18.40
N THR A 66 20.30 -6.28 -18.76
CA THR A 66 19.84 -6.44 -20.14
C THR A 66 18.83 -5.36 -20.51
N ARG A 67 18.03 -4.93 -19.54
CA ARG A 67 16.99 -3.90 -19.67
C ARG A 67 17.16 -2.85 -18.59
N HIS A 68 17.04 -1.57 -18.97
CA HIS A 68 17.04 -0.43 -18.06
C HIS A 68 16.16 0.67 -18.68
N ASP A 69 14.93 0.74 -18.21
CA ASP A 69 13.93 1.69 -18.69
C ASP A 69 13.57 2.73 -17.61
N HIS A 70 13.06 3.86 -18.06
CA HIS A 70 12.61 4.99 -17.25
C HIS A 70 11.22 5.44 -17.68
N MET A 71 10.34 5.61 -16.72
CA MET A 71 8.97 6.09 -16.90
C MET A 71 8.56 6.95 -15.72
N TYR A 72 7.52 7.75 -15.88
CA TYR A 72 7.01 8.61 -14.82
C TYR A 72 5.60 8.19 -14.43
N LEU A 73 5.37 8.06 -13.13
CA LEU A 73 4.07 7.77 -12.55
C LEU A 73 3.57 8.99 -11.77
N THR A 74 2.40 9.48 -12.15
CA THR A 74 1.68 10.54 -11.46
C THR A 74 0.35 10.01 -10.97
N ILE A 75 0.10 10.14 -9.66
CA ILE A 75 -1.12 9.68 -9.01
C ILE A 75 -1.84 10.90 -8.43
N ARG A 76 -3.14 11.01 -8.69
CA ARG A 76 -4.03 11.97 -8.04
C ARG A 76 -5.17 11.26 -7.33
N ILE A 77 -5.41 11.69 -6.09
CA ILE A 77 -6.48 11.21 -5.24
C ILE A 77 -7.34 12.42 -4.87
N ASN A 78 -8.60 12.41 -5.29
CA ASN A 78 -9.56 13.50 -5.07
C ASN A 78 -9.02 14.87 -5.51
N GLY A 79 -8.29 14.90 -6.64
CA GLY A 79 -7.67 16.10 -7.20
C GLY A 79 -6.33 16.51 -6.60
N GLU A 80 -5.87 15.86 -5.53
CA GLU A 80 -4.58 16.13 -4.88
C GLU A 80 -3.52 15.12 -5.33
N PHE A 81 -2.27 15.58 -5.50
CA PHE A 81 -1.16 14.70 -5.89
C PHE A 81 -0.73 13.79 -4.73
N ALA A 82 -0.72 12.49 -4.97
CA ALA A 82 -0.11 11.52 -4.06
C ALA A 82 1.40 11.44 -4.33
N THR A 83 2.20 11.47 -3.26
CA THR A 83 3.67 11.40 -3.36
C THR A 83 4.12 9.95 -3.36
N ILE A 84 4.90 9.57 -4.38
CA ILE A 84 5.66 8.32 -4.39
C ILE A 84 6.95 8.56 -3.60
N PRO A 85 7.25 7.79 -2.53
CA PRO A 85 8.47 7.99 -1.76
C PRO A 85 9.74 7.77 -2.58
N SER A 86 10.80 8.50 -2.25
CA SER A 86 12.15 8.19 -2.72
C SER A 86 12.63 6.86 -2.17
N ASN A 87 13.48 6.14 -2.92
CA ASN A 87 14.05 4.86 -2.52
C ASN A 87 12.99 3.76 -2.30
N THR A 88 11.82 3.89 -2.94
CA THR A 88 10.84 2.81 -2.96
C THR A 88 11.44 1.64 -3.72
N GLY A 89 11.47 0.46 -3.09
CA GLY A 89 12.10 -0.73 -3.67
C GLY A 89 13.62 -0.83 -3.49
N ILE A 90 14.26 0.08 -2.75
CA ILE A 90 15.71 0.09 -2.49
C ILE A 90 15.99 -0.26 -1.03
N ASP A 91 17.10 -0.96 -0.75
CA ASP A 91 17.56 -1.35 0.60
C ASP A 91 16.49 -2.10 1.41
N THR A 92 15.59 -2.81 0.72
CA THR A 92 14.51 -3.54 1.38
C THR A 92 15.06 -4.75 2.15
N GLY A 93 14.34 -5.19 3.18
CA GLY A 93 14.71 -6.40 3.92
C GLY A 93 14.87 -7.61 3.01
N THR A 94 14.02 -7.74 1.99
CA THR A 94 14.06 -8.82 0.99
C THR A 94 15.36 -8.81 0.19
N CYS A 95 15.74 -7.66 -0.39
CA CYS A 95 16.94 -7.59 -1.23
C CYS A 95 18.23 -7.63 -0.42
N ASN A 96 18.26 -7.00 0.76
CA ASN A 96 19.42 -7.08 1.65
C ASN A 96 19.73 -8.54 2.05
N GLN A 97 18.69 -9.37 2.25
CA GLN A 97 18.86 -10.79 2.55
C GLN A 97 19.38 -11.60 1.35
N SER A 98 19.06 -11.20 0.12
CA SER A 98 19.60 -11.83 -1.09
C SER A 98 21.01 -11.34 -1.47
N GLY A 99 21.54 -10.34 -0.77
CA GLY A 99 22.85 -9.73 -1.06
C GLY A 99 22.83 -8.76 -2.25
N ALA A 100 21.64 -8.30 -2.65
CA ALA A 100 21.43 -7.29 -3.68
C ALA A 100 20.79 -6.04 -3.05
N ASN A 101 20.67 -4.95 -3.82
CA ASN A 101 20.23 -3.67 -3.25
C ASN A 101 18.79 -3.27 -3.60
N MET A 102 18.28 -3.66 -4.77
CA MET A 102 17.06 -3.07 -5.31
C MET A 102 16.15 -4.11 -5.93
N HIS A 103 14.84 -3.82 -5.95
CA HIS A 103 13.87 -4.57 -6.73
C HIS A 103 13.87 -4.15 -8.21
N VAL A 104 13.26 -4.98 -9.05
CA VAL A 104 13.16 -4.76 -10.52
C VAL A 104 12.52 -3.44 -10.91
N VAL A 105 11.58 -2.93 -10.13
CA VAL A 105 11.05 -1.57 -10.29
C VAL A 105 11.27 -0.78 -9.00
N HIS A 106 11.91 0.39 -9.10
CA HIS A 106 12.25 1.19 -7.92
C HIS A 106 12.30 2.69 -8.25
N THR A 107 12.43 3.52 -7.21
CA THR A 107 12.63 4.97 -7.35
C THR A 107 13.91 5.41 -6.65
N HIS A 108 14.59 6.41 -7.19
CA HIS A 108 15.68 7.11 -6.48
C HIS A 108 15.21 8.41 -5.81
N SER A 109 14.12 8.99 -6.31
CA SER A 109 13.58 10.29 -5.88
C SER A 109 12.06 10.24 -5.76
N SER A 110 11.48 11.30 -5.18
CA SER A 110 10.03 11.45 -5.01
C SER A 110 9.37 12.25 -6.14
N ASP A 111 10.00 12.34 -7.31
CA ASP A 111 9.50 13.02 -8.50
C ASP A 111 8.62 12.12 -9.39
N GLY A 112 8.34 10.90 -8.94
CA GLY A 112 7.54 9.92 -9.65
C GLY A 112 8.29 9.18 -10.75
N LYS A 113 9.62 9.38 -10.89
CA LYS A 113 10.43 8.61 -11.83
C LYS A 113 10.60 7.17 -11.34
N LEU A 114 10.08 6.23 -12.12
CA LEU A 114 10.30 4.81 -11.96
C LEU A 114 11.52 4.37 -12.77
N HIS A 115 12.30 3.47 -12.21
CA HIS A 115 13.39 2.76 -12.86
C HIS A 115 13.01 1.29 -12.96
N LEU A 116 13.03 0.74 -14.17
CA LEU A 116 12.83 -0.68 -14.42
C LEU A 116 14.15 -1.29 -14.90
N GLU A 117 14.76 -2.13 -14.06
CA GLU A 117 16.05 -2.76 -14.33
C GLU A 117 15.93 -4.28 -14.25
N MET A 118 16.36 -4.98 -15.31
CA MET A 118 16.32 -6.44 -15.36
C MET A 118 17.54 -7.06 -16.06
N GLN A 119 17.84 -8.30 -15.67
CA GLN A 119 18.85 -9.15 -16.34
C GLN A 119 18.24 -9.98 -17.48
N THR A 120 16.93 -9.85 -17.70
CA THR A 120 16.13 -10.43 -18.78
C THR A 120 15.45 -9.31 -19.57
N ASP A 121 14.83 -9.66 -20.70
CA ASP A 121 14.08 -8.74 -21.56
C ASP A 121 12.58 -9.08 -21.57
N GLU A 122 12.07 -9.59 -20.44
CA GLU A 122 10.64 -9.93 -20.31
C GLU A 122 9.80 -8.70 -19.95
N ASP A 123 8.50 -8.81 -20.21
CA ASP A 123 7.53 -7.76 -19.89
C ASP A 123 7.33 -7.64 -18.38
N VAL A 124 7.13 -6.42 -17.90
CA VAL A 124 6.88 -6.11 -16.49
C VAL A 124 5.64 -5.26 -16.41
N GLU A 125 4.69 -5.72 -15.60
CA GLU A 125 3.42 -5.07 -15.33
C GLU A 125 3.59 -3.94 -14.29
N LEU A 126 2.79 -2.88 -14.39
CA LEU A 126 2.78 -1.77 -13.44
C LEU A 126 2.46 -2.24 -12.02
N GLY A 127 1.62 -3.27 -11.86
CA GLY A 127 1.29 -3.90 -10.58
C GLY A 127 2.53 -4.35 -9.80
N VAL A 128 3.60 -4.77 -10.48
CA VAL A 128 4.87 -5.17 -9.84
C VAL A 128 5.44 -4.03 -8.98
N PHE A 129 5.35 -2.78 -9.44
CA PHE A 129 5.81 -1.64 -8.64
C PHE A 129 4.95 -1.41 -7.41
N PHE A 130 3.63 -1.55 -7.54
CA PHE A 130 2.69 -1.38 -6.43
C PHE A 130 2.86 -2.48 -5.37
N ASP A 131 3.15 -3.71 -5.79
CA ASP A 131 3.51 -4.81 -4.90
C ASP A 131 4.81 -4.54 -4.14
N ILE A 132 5.85 -4.04 -4.83
CA ILE A 132 7.13 -3.63 -4.22
C ILE A 132 6.91 -2.50 -3.21
N TRP A 133 6.04 -1.54 -3.55
CA TRP A 133 5.69 -0.42 -2.68
C TRP A 133 4.78 -0.84 -1.52
N GLY A 134 4.11 -1.99 -1.62
CA GLY A 134 3.14 -2.47 -0.63
C GLY A 134 1.85 -1.66 -0.65
N GLN A 135 1.44 -1.20 -1.83
CA GLN A 135 0.21 -0.42 -2.05
C GLN A 135 -0.72 -1.21 -2.96
N HIS A 136 -2.01 -1.23 -2.64
CA HIS A 136 -3.01 -1.81 -3.52
C HIS A 136 -3.16 -0.96 -4.79
N PHE A 137 -3.25 -1.61 -5.95
CA PHE A 137 -3.61 -1.00 -7.22
C PHE A 137 -4.09 -2.07 -8.20
N ASP A 138 -5.34 -1.97 -8.63
CA ASP A 138 -5.95 -2.78 -9.69
C ASP A 138 -7.22 -2.07 -10.19
N GLU A 139 -8.01 -2.70 -11.06
CA GLU A 139 -9.27 -2.12 -11.56
C GLU A 139 -10.29 -1.74 -10.47
N THR A 140 -10.16 -2.27 -9.25
CA THR A 140 -11.06 -2.01 -8.12
C THR A 140 -10.66 -0.80 -7.28
N GLY A 141 -9.42 -0.32 -7.38
CA GLY A 141 -8.98 0.84 -6.61
C GLY A 141 -7.48 1.08 -6.53
N ILE A 142 -7.11 1.98 -5.61
CA ILE A 142 -5.72 2.37 -5.35
C ILE A 142 -5.56 2.75 -3.86
N PHE A 143 -4.47 2.32 -3.23
CA PHE A 143 -4.26 2.47 -1.78
C PHE A 143 -5.45 1.90 -0.98
N ASP A 144 -6.00 2.68 -0.05
CA ASP A 144 -7.22 2.35 0.69
C ASP A 144 -8.50 2.79 -0.03
N TYR A 145 -8.39 3.40 -1.21
CA TYR A 145 -9.53 3.91 -1.98
C TYR A 145 -10.09 2.83 -2.90
N ARG A 146 -11.43 2.73 -2.99
CA ARG A 146 -12.13 1.75 -3.82
C ARG A 146 -13.14 2.41 -4.73
N VAL A 147 -13.22 1.94 -5.97
CA VAL A 147 -14.22 2.34 -6.95
C VAL A 147 -15.61 1.93 -6.44
N ASN A 148 -16.57 2.85 -6.52
CA ASN A 148 -17.95 2.63 -6.07
C ASN A 148 -18.91 3.58 -6.79
N GLU A 149 -20.18 3.63 -6.39
CA GLU A 149 -21.21 4.46 -7.02
C GLU A 149 -20.85 5.97 -7.08
N THR A 150 -20.05 6.46 -6.13
CA THR A 150 -19.73 7.87 -5.98
C THR A 150 -18.30 8.23 -6.38
N HIS A 151 -17.43 7.24 -6.62
CA HIS A 151 -16.02 7.46 -6.95
C HIS A 151 -15.55 6.49 -8.03
N SER A 152 -14.80 7.00 -8.99
CA SER A 152 -14.21 6.23 -10.08
C SER A 152 -12.69 6.40 -10.11
N MET A 153 -12.02 5.44 -10.74
CA MET A 153 -10.62 5.54 -11.10
C MET A 153 -10.49 5.56 -12.62
N ALA A 154 -9.54 6.33 -13.13
CA ALA A 154 -9.15 6.31 -14.53
C ALA A 154 -7.63 6.28 -14.66
N MET A 155 -7.13 5.47 -15.57
CA MET A 155 -5.72 5.43 -15.93
C MET A 155 -5.54 5.86 -17.39
N SER A 156 -4.54 6.69 -17.63
CA SER A 156 -4.13 7.05 -18.98
C SER A 156 -2.61 7.09 -19.09
N VAL A 157 -2.10 6.76 -20.27
CA VAL A 157 -0.67 6.74 -20.54
C VAL A 157 -0.38 7.57 -21.77
N ARG A 158 0.61 8.46 -21.65
CA ARG A 158 1.24 9.10 -22.78
C ARG A 158 2.48 8.30 -23.17
N ASP A 159 2.52 7.80 -24.40
CA ASP A 159 3.69 7.12 -24.94
C ASP A 159 4.81 8.08 -25.34
N ALA A 160 5.96 7.53 -25.75
CA ALA A 160 7.12 8.31 -26.17
C ALA A 160 6.88 9.19 -27.41
N ASP A 161 5.88 8.85 -28.24
CA ASP A 161 5.46 9.65 -29.40
C ASP A 161 4.47 10.78 -29.02
N GLY A 162 4.03 10.81 -27.76
CA GLY A 162 3.13 11.80 -27.21
C GLY A 162 1.64 11.45 -27.33
N THR A 163 1.30 10.24 -27.76
CA THR A 163 -0.09 9.78 -27.88
C THR A 163 -0.64 9.43 -26.50
N LEU A 164 -1.76 10.03 -26.12
CA LEU A 164 -2.46 9.74 -24.86
C LEU A 164 -3.54 8.67 -25.09
N THR A 165 -3.49 7.59 -24.32
CA THR A 165 -4.43 6.46 -24.41
C THR A 165 -5.02 6.17 -23.03
N VAL A 166 -6.32 5.85 -22.97
CA VAL A 166 -6.97 5.35 -21.76
C VAL A 166 -6.67 3.86 -21.60
N ILE A 167 -6.25 3.45 -20.41
CA ILE A 167 -5.85 2.09 -20.10
C ILE A 167 -6.86 1.50 -19.13
N GLU A 168 -7.51 0.42 -19.54
CA GLU A 168 -8.49 -0.32 -18.73
C GLU A 168 -7.89 -1.59 -18.11
N THR A 169 -6.62 -1.88 -18.37
CA THR A 169 -5.91 -3.05 -17.82
C THR A 169 -5.21 -2.77 -16.51
N TYR A 170 -5.18 -1.50 -16.05
CA TYR A 170 -4.65 -1.05 -14.77
C TYR A 170 -3.29 -1.68 -14.38
N ASP A 171 -3.27 -2.53 -13.37
CA ASP A 171 -2.10 -3.21 -12.83
C ASP A 171 -1.40 -4.10 -13.86
N HIS A 172 -2.15 -4.71 -14.77
CA HIS A 172 -1.60 -5.50 -15.88
C HIS A 172 -1.03 -4.65 -17.04
N PHE A 173 -0.92 -3.34 -16.89
CA PHE A 173 -0.31 -2.49 -17.89
C PHE A 173 1.21 -2.74 -18.03
N ILE A 174 1.69 -3.02 -19.24
CA ILE A 174 3.11 -3.27 -19.51
C ILE A 174 3.91 -1.96 -19.54
N LEU A 175 4.92 -1.89 -18.66
CA LEU A 175 5.86 -0.78 -18.60
C LEU A 175 6.81 -0.79 -19.79
N LEU A 176 7.00 0.37 -20.40
CA LEU A 176 7.96 0.62 -21.48
C LEU A 176 8.71 1.94 -21.24
N GLU A 177 9.90 2.06 -21.85
CA GLU A 177 10.71 3.28 -21.83
C GLU A 177 9.92 4.53 -22.27
N GLY A 178 10.11 5.63 -21.56
CA GLY A 178 9.65 6.97 -21.94
C GLY A 178 8.15 7.23 -21.71
N GLN A 179 7.43 6.32 -21.06
CA GLN A 179 6.01 6.51 -20.75
C GLN A 179 5.77 7.52 -19.63
N GLU A 180 4.71 8.33 -19.76
CA GLU A 180 4.12 9.08 -18.65
C GLU A 180 2.76 8.45 -18.29
N ILE A 181 2.67 7.91 -17.08
CA ILE A 181 1.51 7.20 -16.57
C ILE A 181 0.76 8.10 -15.59
N PHE A 182 -0.54 8.26 -15.82
CA PHE A 182 -1.43 9.07 -15.00
C PHE A 182 -2.54 8.20 -14.42
N ILE A 183 -2.66 8.18 -13.10
CA ILE A 183 -3.77 7.55 -12.37
C ILE A 183 -4.55 8.64 -11.65
N ASP A 184 -5.85 8.69 -11.85
CA ASP A 184 -6.75 9.64 -11.19
C ASP A 184 -7.89 8.88 -10.52
N TYR A 185 -7.98 8.99 -9.20
CA TYR A 185 -9.12 8.52 -8.41
C TYR A 185 -9.88 9.73 -7.86
N GLY A 186 -11.20 9.76 -8.01
CA GLY A 186 -12.00 10.86 -7.49
C GLY A 186 -13.50 10.67 -7.67
N PRO A 187 -14.32 11.66 -7.26
CA PRO A 187 -15.77 11.60 -7.39
C PRO A 187 -16.22 11.39 -8.83
N THR A 188 -17.24 10.56 -9.02
CA THR A 188 -17.91 10.41 -10.32
C THR A 188 -18.60 11.72 -10.71
N ALA A 189 -18.41 12.15 -11.96
CA ALA A 189 -18.98 13.38 -12.51
C ALA A 189 -20.48 13.25 -12.84
#